data_AF-A0A9R0ZBN9-F1
#
_entry.id   AF-A0A9R0ZBN9-F1
#
_cell.length_a   1.000
_cell.length_b   1.000
_cell.length_c   1.000
_cell.angle_alpha   90.00
_cell.angle_beta   90.00
_cell.angle_gamma   90.00
#
_symmetry.space_group_name_H-M   'P 1'
#
loop_
_entity.id
_entity.type
_entity.pdbx_description
1 polymer ?
#
loop_
_entity_poly.entity_id
_entity_poly.type
_entity_poly.pdbx_seq_one_letter_code
_entity_poly.pdbx_strand_id
1 'polypeptide(L)' 'MKIYYPSSEHSNSIELSHDDIKCLEPESLLSSTIMNFYIMYLQGPMSSISTQRGKYHIFNTYFFKKLEALKSKVTLQ' A
#
# COMPACT_ATOMS: atom_id res chain seq x y z
N MET A 1 16.88 0.28 -11.00
CA MET A 1 16.01 -0.90 -11.21
C MET A 1 14.65 -0.59 -10.62
N LYS A 2 13.56 -0.95 -11.30
CA LYS A 2 12.18 -0.78 -10.81
C LYS A 2 11.51 -2.14 -10.77
N ILE A 3 10.75 -2.41 -9.71
CA ILE A 3 9.98 -3.64 -9.54
C ILE A 3 8.50 -3.26 -9.55
N TYR A 4 7.67 -4.02 -10.25
CA TYR A 4 6.23 -3.85 -10.26
C TYR A 4 5.58 -5.06 -9.60
N TYR A 5 4.76 -4.81 -8.60
CA TYR A 5 3.97 -5.85 -7.95
C TYR A 5 2.48 -5.56 -8.10
N PRO A 6 1.62 -6.54 -8.46
CA PRO A 6 1.98 -7.93 -8.77
C PRO A 6 2.62 -8.11 -10.16
N SER A 7 2.35 -7.21 -11.12
CA SER A 7 3.00 -7.19 -12.44
C SER A 7 2.82 -5.84 -13.12
N SER A 8 3.64 -5.45 -14.11
CA SER A 8 3.49 -4.16 -14.80
C SER A 8 2.11 -3.94 -15.46
N GLU A 9 1.45 -5.02 -15.87
CA GLU A 9 0.16 -4.96 -16.58
C GLU A 9 -1.05 -4.82 -15.65
N HIS A 10 -0.86 -4.97 -14.34
CA HIS A 10 -1.94 -4.90 -13.38
C HIS A 10 -2.25 -3.43 -13.02
N SER A 11 -3.51 -3.02 -13.19
CA SER A 11 -3.93 -1.62 -13.07
C SER A 11 -3.66 -0.96 -11.71
N ASN A 12 -3.61 -1.76 -10.64
CA ASN A 12 -3.30 -1.31 -9.29
C ASN A 12 -1.87 -1.66 -8.85
N SER A 13 -0.95 -1.82 -9.79
CA SER A 13 0.42 -2.19 -9.46
C SER A 13 1.15 -1.11 -8.67
N ILE A 14 1.95 -1.58 -7.75
CA ILE A 14 2.86 -0.77 -6.95
C ILE A 14 4.22 -0.85 -7.60
N GLU A 15 4.73 0.31 -8.01
CA GLU A 15 6.10 0.50 -8.43
C GLU A 15 6.99 0.65 -7.20
N LEU A 16 8.06 -0.13 -7.15
CA LEU A 16 9.09 -0.08 -6.12
C LEU A 16 10.39 0.37 -6.77
N SER A 17 10.99 1.41 -6.22
CA SER A 17 12.35 1.83 -6.54
C SER A 17 13.35 1.28 -5.53
N HIS A 18 14.64 1.35 -5.88
CA HIS A 18 15.71 1.03 -4.91
C HIS A 18 15.65 1.93 -3.66
N ASP A 19 15.24 3.18 -3.81
CA ASP A 19 15.13 4.10 -2.68
C ASP A 19 13.97 3.77 -1.75
N ASP A 20 12.87 3.20 -2.28
CA ASP A 20 11.80 2.68 -1.44
C ASP A 20 12.29 1.51 -0.57
N ILE A 21 13.14 0.64 -1.10
CA ILE A 21 13.70 -0.50 -0.37
C ILE A 21 14.61 -0.06 0.78
N LYS A 22 15.31 1.08 0.65
CA LYS A 22 16.18 1.60 1.72
C LYS A 22 15.45 1.86 3.03
N CYS A 23 14.14 2.08 3.03
CA CYS A 23 13.39 2.28 4.27
C CYS A 23 13.19 0.99 5.10
N LEU A 24 13.62 -0.16 4.58
CA LEU A 24 13.68 -1.42 5.33
C LEU A 24 14.96 -1.57 6.17
N GLU A 25 15.92 -0.65 6.05
CA GLU A 25 17.09 -0.63 6.92
C GLU A 25 16.69 -0.44 8.40
N PRO A 26 17.48 -0.94 9.35
CA PRO A 26 17.20 -0.78 10.77
C PRO A 26 16.91 0.68 11.15
N GLU A 27 15.99 0.86 12.09
CA GLU A 27 15.62 2.17 12.66
C GLU A 27 15.04 3.19 11.65
N SER A 28 14.73 2.76 10.43
CA SER A 28 14.09 3.61 9.42
C SER A 28 12.57 3.58 9.52
N LEU A 29 11.92 4.69 9.16
CA LEU A 29 10.46 4.75 9.01
C LEU A 29 10.05 4.15 7.66
N LEU A 30 9.07 3.24 7.70
CA LEU A 30 8.54 2.64 6.47
C LEU A 30 7.84 3.70 5.60
N SER A 31 8.16 3.68 4.31
CA SER A 31 7.50 4.51 3.31
C SER A 31 6.08 4.00 3.02
N SER A 32 5.20 4.90 2.56
CA SER A 32 3.87 4.50 2.09
C SER A 32 3.94 3.48 0.96
N THR A 33 4.92 3.59 0.07
CA THR A 33 5.14 2.65 -1.03
C THR A 33 5.36 1.23 -0.51
N ILE A 34 6.26 1.05 0.46
CA ILE A 34 6.54 -0.25 1.08
C ILE A 34 5.35 -0.79 1.87
N MET A 35 4.69 0.05 2.67
CA MET A 35 3.50 -0.37 3.41
C MET A 35 2.39 -0.85 2.47
N ASN A 36 2.13 -0.13 1.38
CA ASN A 36 1.11 -0.52 0.41
C ASN A 36 1.47 -1.81 -0.34
N PHE A 37 2.75 -2.03 -0.64
CA PHE A 37 3.22 -3.29 -1.20
C PHE A 37 2.88 -4.47 -0.28
N TYR A 38 3.20 -4.36 1.01
CA TYR A 38 2.88 -5.43 1.97
C TYR A 38 1.38 -5.62 2.16
N ILE A 39 0.59 -4.54 2.18
CA ILE A 39 -0.87 -4.64 2.23
C ILE A 39 -1.39 -5.48 1.05
N MET A 40 -0.92 -5.21 -0.17
CA MET A 40 -1.33 -5.95 -1.36
C MET A 40 -0.82 -7.39 -1.34
N TYR A 41 0.42 -7.63 -0.87
CA TYR A 41 0.98 -8.96 -0.71
C TYR A 41 0.18 -9.82 0.28
N LEU A 42 -0.15 -9.27 1.45
CA LEU A 42 -0.90 -9.95 2.51
C LEU A 42 -2.36 -10.27 2.11
N GLN A 43 -2.95 -9.44 1.24
CA GLN A 43 -4.26 -9.69 0.65
C GLN A 43 -4.17 -10.59 -0.61
N GLY A 44 -3.00 -10.70 -1.23
CA GLY A 44 -2.75 -11.40 -2.49
C GLY A 44 -2.71 -12.93 -2.36
N PRO A 45 -2.93 -13.69 -3.46
CA PRO A 45 -3.08 -15.15 -3.50
C PRO A 45 -1.96 -15.94 -2.78
N MET A 46 -0.75 -15.39 -2.74
CA MET A 46 0.43 -16.03 -2.17
C MET A 46 0.56 -15.88 -0.65
N SER A 47 -0.31 -15.11 0.01
CA SER A 47 -0.27 -14.93 1.47
C SER A 47 -0.61 -16.25 2.18
N SER A 48 0.24 -16.65 3.13
CA SER A 48 0.01 -17.80 4.03
C SER A 48 -1.22 -17.61 4.95
N ILE A 49 -1.77 -16.39 5.01
CA ILE A 49 -3.02 -16.02 5.68
C ILE A 49 -4.25 -16.29 4.77
N SER A 50 -4.07 -17.07 3.70
CA SER A 50 -5.08 -17.34 2.66
C SER A 50 -6.42 -17.85 3.19
N THR A 51 -6.44 -18.53 4.34
CA THR A 51 -7.67 -19.01 5.02
C THR A 51 -8.60 -17.89 5.51
N GLN A 52 -8.10 -16.65 5.57
CA GLN A 52 -8.86 -15.46 5.94
C GLN A 52 -9.13 -14.52 4.76
N ARG A 53 -8.76 -14.92 3.52
CA ARG A 53 -9.00 -14.14 2.31
C ARG A 53 -10.47 -13.76 2.20
N GLY A 54 -10.74 -12.48 1.98
CA GLY A 54 -12.10 -11.93 1.86
C GLY A 54 -12.78 -11.53 3.18
N LYS A 55 -12.19 -11.83 4.34
CA LYS A 55 -12.74 -11.42 5.64
C LYS A 55 -12.28 -10.05 6.12
N TYR A 56 -11.25 -9.50 5.48
CA TYR A 56 -10.71 -8.18 5.79
C TYR A 56 -10.43 -7.41 4.51
N HIS A 57 -10.58 -6.10 4.59
CA HIS A 57 -10.12 -5.14 3.60
C HIS A 57 -9.23 -4.13 4.30
N ILE A 58 -7.99 -4.00 3.85
CA ILE A 58 -7.05 -2.99 4.32
C ILE A 58 -6.94 -1.96 3.22
N PHE A 59 -7.35 -0.73 3.54
CA PHE A 59 -7.16 0.41 2.66
C PHE A 59 -5.68 0.76 2.54
N ASN A 60 -5.27 1.31 1.39
CA ASN A 60 -3.93 1.84 1.24
C ASN A 60 -3.69 3.04 2.18
N THR A 61 -2.43 3.38 2.41
CA THR A 61 -2.01 4.43 3.35
C THR A 61 -2.51 5.83 2.99
N TYR A 62 -2.99 6.04 1.76
CA TYR A 62 -3.49 7.33 1.30
C TYR A 62 -4.98 7.54 1.58
N PHE A 63 -5.72 6.47 1.85
CA PHE A 63 -7.18 6.53 2.02
C PHE A 63 -7.61 7.51 3.10
N PHE A 64 -7.05 7.38 4.31
CA PHE A 64 -7.45 8.21 5.44
C PHE A 64 -7.13 9.68 5.20
N LYS A 65 -5.93 9.98 4.69
CA LYS A 65 -5.52 11.34 4.33
C LYS A 65 -6.46 11.99 3.31
N LYS A 66 -6.91 11.23 2.30
CA LYS A 66 -7.89 11.72 1.32
C LYS A 66 -9.25 11.95 1.97
N LEU A 67 -9.70 11.04 2.83
CA LEU A 67 -10.97 11.15 3.54
C LEU A 67 -11.03 12.41 4.42
N GLU A 68 -9.96 12.70 5.17
CA GLU A 68 -9.87 13.91 5.98
C GLU A 68 -9.93 15.18 5.14
N ALA A 69 -9.17 15.21 4.03
CA ALA A 69 -9.17 16.35 3.12
C ALA A 69 -10.56 16.64 2.51
N LEU A 70 -11.40 15.61 2.32
CA LEU A 70 -12.78 15.80 1.89
C LEU A 70 -13.65 16.40 2.99
N LYS A 71 -13.51 15.96 4.24
CA LYS A 71 -14.24 16.53 5.38
C LYS A 71 -13.93 18.01 5.58
N SER A 72 -12.67 18.40 5.49
CA SER A 72 -12.26 19.80 5.63
C SER A 72 -12.80 20.72 4.54
N LYS A 73 -13.04 20.21 3.32
CA LYS A 73 -13.65 20.98 2.22
C LYS A 73 -15.15 21.20 2.41
N VAL A 74 -15.84 20.26 3.03
CA VAL A 74 -17.28 20.36 3.31
C VAL A 74 -17.58 21.41 4.39
N THR A 75 -16.64 21.69 5.30
CA THR A 75 -16.80 22.73 6.34
C THR A 75 -16.57 24.17 5.82
N LEU A 76 -16.09 24.32 4.58
CA LEU A 76 -15.82 25.62 3.94
C LEU A 76 -16.85 25.99 2.85
N GLN A 77 -17.94 25.24 2.73
CA GLN A 77 -19.13 25.55 1.94
C GLN A 77 -20.33 25.77 2.86
#